data_AF-V5HHT5-F1
#
_entry.id   AF-V5HHT5-F1
#
_cell.length_a   1.000
_cell.length_b   1.000
_cell.length_c   1.000
_cell.angle_alpha   90.00
_cell.angle_beta   90.00
_cell.angle_gamma   90.00
#
_symmetry.space_group_name_H-M   'P 1'
#
loop_
_entity.id
_entity.type
_entity.pdbx_description
1 polymer ?
#
loop_
_entity_poly.entity_id
_entity_poly.type
_entity_poly.pdbx_seq_one_letter_code
_entity_poly.pdbx_strand_id
1 'polypeptide(L)' 'SAMDILCNGARSYCIPHTVDTQRKLFLAFDQSHIIKNVRSQFLARQLGGNEEIPSSHMKNYIRCRLEAL' A
#
# COMPACT_ATOMS: atom_id res chain seq x y z
N SER A 1 -3.89 17.08 -6.21
CA SER A 1 -3.04 16.67 -5.07
C SER A 1 -1.57 16.97 -5.37
N ALA A 2 -0.68 16.94 -4.37
CA ALA A 2 0.77 17.07 -4.63
C ALA A 2 1.28 16.02 -5.63
N MET A 3 0.72 14.81 -5.62
CA MET A 3 1.04 13.76 -6.58
C MET A 3 0.59 14.10 -8.01
N ASP A 4 -0.54 14.79 -8.19
CA ASP A 4 -1.00 15.16 -9.55
C ASP A 4 -0.09 16.19 -10.19
N ILE A 5 0.38 17.15 -9.38
CA ILE A 5 1.30 18.21 -9.79
C ILE A 5 2.69 17.65 -10.05
N LEU A 6 3.19 16.79 -9.16
CA LEU A 6 4.55 16.26 -9.24
C LEU A 6 4.69 15.07 -10.19
N CYS A 7 3.63 14.29 -10.43
CA CYS A 7 3.74 12.99 -11.13
C CYS A 7 2.98 12.96 -12.46
N ASN A 8 2.47 14.11 -12.93
CA ASN A 8 1.61 14.22 -14.10
C ASN A 8 0.50 13.15 -14.12
N GLY A 9 -0.19 12.98 -12.98
CA GLY A 9 -1.24 11.98 -12.82
C GLY A 9 -0.76 10.53 -12.62
N ALA A 10 0.31 10.32 -11.86
CA ALA A 10 0.82 9.01 -11.38
C ALA A 10 1.57 8.12 -12.38
N ARG A 11 2.04 8.65 -13.52
CA ARG A 11 2.74 7.85 -14.54
C ARG A 11 4.25 7.70 -14.34
N SER A 12 4.86 8.42 -13.40
CA SER A 12 6.29 8.32 -13.14
C SER A 12 6.62 8.45 -11.66
N TYR A 13 7.54 7.62 -11.16
CA TYR A 13 8.12 7.68 -9.81
C TYR A 13 9.37 8.56 -9.74
N CYS A 14 9.81 9.09 -10.89
CA CYS A 14 11.05 9.84 -11.04
C CYS A 14 10.77 11.11 -11.87
N ILE A 15 11.23 12.25 -11.38
CA ILE A 15 11.11 13.54 -12.05
C ILE A 15 12.45 14.29 -12.07
N PRO A 16 12.72 15.11 -13.10
CA PRO A 16 13.90 15.97 -13.11
C PRO A 16 13.77 17.05 -12.04
N HIS A 17 14.89 17.43 -11.42
CA HIS A 17 14.92 18.60 -10.54
C HIS A 17 14.67 19.87 -11.36
N THR A 18 13.85 20.79 -10.84
CA THR A 18 13.35 21.96 -11.58
C THR A 18 14.45 22.97 -11.99
N VAL A 19 15.60 22.95 -11.29
CA VAL A 19 16.72 23.86 -11.54
C VAL A 19 17.95 23.14 -12.13
N ASP A 20 18.07 21.83 -11.93
CA ASP A 20 19.24 21.04 -12.39
C ASP A 20 18.73 19.74 -13.01
N THR A 21 18.57 19.74 -14.34
CA THR A 21 17.95 18.63 -15.07
C THR A 21 18.83 17.37 -15.10
N GLN A 22 20.10 17.45 -14.70
CA GLN A 22 20.96 16.27 -14.54
C GLN A 22 20.64 15.51 -13.24
N ARG A 23 19.99 16.16 -12.27
CA ARG A 23 19.56 15.52 -11.02
C ARG A 23 18.15 14.98 -11.13
N LYS A 24 17.97 13.76 -10.60
CA LYS A 24 16.69 13.07 -10.53
C LYS A 24 16.15 13.09 -9.11
N LEU A 25 14.89 13.45 -8.96
CA LEU A 25 14.13 13.31 -7.72
C LEU A 25 13.25 12.07 -7.82
N PHE A 26 13.30 11.25 -6.78
CA PHE A 26 12.49 10.04 -6.69
C PHE A 26 11.39 10.23 -5.66
N LEU A 27 10.19 9.78 -6.01
CA LEU A 27 9.06 9.78 -5.12
C LEU A 27 9.15 8.58 -4.20
N ALA A 28 9.22 8.84 -2.91
CA ALA A 28 9.15 7.82 -1.88
C ALA A 28 7.78 7.85 -1.22
N PHE A 29 7.23 6.65 -0.99
CA PHE A 29 6.03 6.49 -0.21
C PHE A 29 6.40 5.93 1.16
N ASP A 30 5.66 6.36 2.19
CA ASP A 30 5.83 5.77 3.51
C ASP A 30 5.33 4.32 3.49
N GLN A 31 6.28 3.40 3.58
CA GLN A 31 6.03 1.96 3.56
C GLN A 31 5.08 1.52 4.67
N SER A 32 5.15 2.13 5.85
CA SER A 32 4.28 1.78 6.97
C SER A 32 2.82 2.12 6.68
N HIS A 33 2.58 3.24 6.02
CA HIS A 33 1.24 3.67 5.63
C HIS A 33 0.67 2.82 4.48
N ILE A 34 1.51 2.39 3.53
CA ILE A 34 1.11 1.43 2.49
C ILE A 34 0.65 0.12 3.13
N ILE A 35 1.47 -0.46 4.02
CA ILE A 35 1.15 -1.73 4.69
C ILE A 35 -0.13 -1.61 5.52
N LYS A 36 -0.29 -0.52 6.28
CA LYS A 36 -1.53 -0.25 7.06
C LYS A 36 -2.76 -0.19 6.16
N ASN A 37 -2.65 0.44 5.00
CA ASN A 37 -3.76 0.56 4.05
C ASN A 37 -4.11 -0.81 3.44
N VAL A 38 -3.13 -1.56 2.95
CA VAL A 38 -3.32 -2.93 2.43
C VAL A 38 -3.97 -3.82 3.47
N ARG A 39 -3.49 -3.81 4.72
CA ARG A 39 -4.09 -4.54 5.84
C ARG A 39 -5.55 -4.16 6.05
N SER A 40 -5.86 -2.87 6.02
CA SER A 40 -7.23 -2.38 6.24
C SER A 40 -8.17 -2.84 5.12
N GLN A 41 -7.71 -2.79 3.86
CA GLN A 41 -8.47 -3.30 2.73
C GLN A 41 -8.66 -4.82 2.81
N PHE A 42 -7.62 -5.57 3.17
CA PHE A 42 -7.67 -7.01 3.35
C PHE A 42 -8.69 -7.44 4.42
N LEU A 43 -8.82 -6.67 5.49
CA LEU A 43 -9.78 -6.95 6.55
C LEU A 43 -11.23 -6.59 6.17
N ALA A 44 -11.41 -5.62 5.27
CA ALA A 44 -12.71 -5.02 4.93
C ALA A 44 -13.35 -5.62 3.67
N ARG A 45 -12.57 -6.14 2.72
CA ARG A 45 -13.06 -6.65 1.45
C ARG A 45 -12.19 -7.78 0.90
N GLN A 46 -12.70 -8.43 -0.14
CA GLN A 46 -11.96 -9.45 -0.86
C GLN A 46 -10.82 -8.85 -1.69
N LEU A 47 -9.63 -9.43 -1.57
CA LEU A 47 -8.43 -9.06 -2.33
C LEU A 47 -7.84 -10.31 -3.00
N GLY A 48 -7.50 -10.22 -4.29
CA GLY A 48 -6.86 -11.33 -5.03
C GLY A 48 -7.77 -12.12 -5.98
N GLY A 49 -9.07 -11.80 -6.03
CA GLY A 49 -9.99 -12.44 -6.97
C GLY A 49 -10.10 -13.95 -6.74
N ASN A 50 -9.87 -14.76 -7.77
CA ASN A 50 -9.98 -16.22 -7.69
C ASN A 50 -8.90 -16.89 -6.81
N GLU A 51 -7.78 -16.21 -6.55
CA GLU A 51 -6.70 -16.69 -5.69
C GLU A 51 -6.69 -15.96 -4.33
N GLU A 52 -7.86 -15.48 -3.88
CA GLU A 52 -7.97 -14.76 -2.63
C GLU A 52 -7.51 -15.60 -1.43
N ILE A 53 -6.73 -14.97 -0.55
CA ILE A 53 -6.50 -15.43 0.82
C ILE A 53 -7.51 -14.72 1.73
N PRO A 54 -8.50 -15.41 2.31
CA PRO A 54 -9.53 -14.73 3.10
C PRO A 54 -9.00 -14.27 4.46
N SER A 55 -9.33 -13.05 4.87
CA SER A 55 -8.99 -12.56 6.22
C SER A 55 -9.63 -13.35 7.36
N SER A 56 -10.70 -14.09 7.07
CA SER A 56 -11.36 -14.98 8.03
C SER A 56 -10.43 -16.08 8.55
N HIS A 57 -9.48 -16.57 7.75
CA HIS A 57 -8.48 -17.55 8.21
C HIS A 57 -7.65 -17.00 9.38
N MET A 58 -7.16 -15.76 9.25
CA MET A 58 -6.40 -15.11 10.33
C MET A 58 -7.29 -14.79 11.53
N LYS A 59 -8.52 -14.30 11.32
CA LYS A 59 -9.47 -14.01 12.41
C LYS A 59 -9.79 -15.28 13.21
N ASN A 60 -10.03 -16.39 12.53
CA ASN A 60 -10.30 -17.69 13.16
C ASN A 60 -9.09 -18.21 13.92
N TYR A 61 -7.89 -18.13 13.34
CA TYR A 61 -6.65 -18.51 14.02
C TYR A 61 -6.45 -17.75 15.33
N ILE A 62 -6.60 -16.42 15.30
CA ILE A 62 -6.46 -15.57 16.49
C ILE A 62 -7.53 -15.93 17.53
N ARG A 63 -8.79 -16.09 17.13
CA ARG A 63 -9.87 -16.51 18.03
C ARG A 63 -9.55 -17.84 18.72
N CYS A 64 -9.23 -18.88 17.94
CA CYS A 64 -8.89 -20.19 18.48
C CYS A 64 -7.70 -20.12 19.45
N ARG A 65 -6.71 -19.25 19.17
CA ARG A 65 -5.56 -19.06 20.06
C ARG A 65 -5.95 -18.39 21.37
N LEU A 66 -6.86 -17.41 21.34
CA LEU A 66 -7.35 -16.72 22.53
C LEU A 66 -8.25 -17.62 23.39
N GLU A 67 -9.05 -18.49 22.78
CA GLU A 67 -9.90 -19.47 23.49
C GLU A 67 -9.09 -20.59 24.14
N ALA A 68 -7.85 -20.82 23.70
CA ALA A 68 -6.94 -21.84 24.23
C ALA A 68 -6.01 -21.33 25.36
N LEU A 69 -6.18 -20.07 25.78
CA LEU A 69 -5.47 -19.43 26.89
C LEU A 69 -6.41 -19.22 28.07
#